data_AF-E8RLX4-F1
#
_entry.id   AF-E8RLX4-F1
#
_cell.length_a   1.000
_cell.length_b   1.000
_cell.length_c   1.000
_cell.angle_alpha   90.00
_cell.angle_beta   90.00
_cell.angle_gamma   90.00
#
_symmetry.space_group_name_H-M   'P 1'
#
loop_
_entity.id
_entity.type
_entity.pdbx_description
1 polymer ?
#
loop_
_entity_poly.entity_id
_entity_poly.type
_entity_poly.pdbx_seq_one_letter_code
_entity_poly.pdbx_strand_id
1 'polypeptide(L)'
;MSINAIANLFIPIYEIRPRLIKQKTSGVNAETSKPGMNANTTTTETKRDKPGGSQTLVRGLMIVEAVASGRGSLSEIAETAGLARSTAYRLASTLVEQGYLSVAPRDGSGGGYRLGPKFIRLSQQAIHQ
;
A
#
# COMPACT_ATOMS: atom_id res chain seq x y z
N MET A 1 12.79 -30.17 26.87
CA MET A 1 11.56 -30.60 26.16
C MET A 1 10.46 -29.59 26.50
N SER A 2 10.55 -28.40 25.92
CA SER A 2 9.85 -27.88 24.72
C SER A 2 8.45 -27.34 25.06
N ILE A 3 8.37 -26.01 25.18
CA ILE A 3 7.21 -25.19 25.58
C ILE A 3 6.55 -24.49 24.36
N ASN A 4 6.96 -24.78 23.12
CA ASN A 4 6.46 -24.02 21.97
C ASN A 4 5.16 -24.60 21.39
N ALA A 5 4.09 -24.48 22.18
CA ALA A 5 2.71 -24.72 21.81
C ALA A 5 1.89 -23.42 21.87
N ILE A 6 2.24 -22.41 21.05
CA ILE A 6 1.29 -21.37 20.54
C ILE A 6 1.76 -20.94 19.15
N ALA A 7 1.52 -21.75 18.14
CA ALA A 7 1.56 -21.32 16.74
C ALA A 7 0.22 -21.65 16.11
N ASN A 8 -0.82 -20.97 16.59
CA ASN A 8 -2.16 -21.05 16.01
C ASN A 8 -2.59 -19.66 15.52
N LEU A 9 -3.03 -19.64 14.27
CA LEU A 9 -3.84 -18.61 13.62
C LEU A 9 -3.17 -17.27 13.23
N PHE A 10 -2.53 -17.25 12.06
CA PHE A 10 -2.65 -16.11 11.17
C PHE A 10 -2.92 -16.60 9.74
N ILE A 11 -4.10 -16.23 9.25
CA ILE A 11 -4.82 -16.78 8.12
C ILE A 11 -4.18 -16.29 6.79
N PRO A 12 -4.00 -17.15 5.77
CA PRO A 12 -3.50 -16.74 4.46
C PRO A 12 -4.67 -16.35 3.54
N ILE A 13 -4.85 -15.07 3.22
CA ILE A 13 -5.77 -14.63 2.17
C ILE A 13 -5.15 -13.51 1.33
N TYR A 14 -4.55 -13.89 0.21
CA TYR A 14 -4.78 -13.20 -1.07
C TYR A 14 -4.51 -14.17 -2.22
N GLU A 15 -5.59 -14.61 -2.87
CA GLU A 15 -5.54 -15.28 -4.16
C GLU A 15 -4.94 -14.34 -5.22
N ILE A 16 -3.88 -14.79 -5.87
CA ILE A 16 -3.37 -14.17 -7.09
C ILE A 16 -4.29 -14.59 -8.24
N ARG A 17 -5.17 -13.70 -8.70
CA ARG A 17 -5.84 -13.84 -10.01
C ARG A 17 -5.07 -13.07 -11.08
N PRO A 18 -4.34 -13.72 -12.00
CA PRO A 18 -3.80 -13.06 -13.18
C PRO A 18 -4.94 -12.78 -14.17
N ARG A 19 -5.24 -11.49 -14.44
CA ARG A 19 -6.18 -11.11 -15.50
C ARG A 19 -5.45 -11.00 -16.83
N LEU A 20 -5.78 -11.91 -17.74
CA LEU A 20 -5.34 -11.98 -19.14
C LEU A 20 -5.51 -10.63 -19.86
N ILE A 21 -4.43 -10.10 -20.43
CA ILE A 21 -4.47 -9.00 -21.40
C ILE A 21 -4.85 -9.61 -22.75
N LYS A 22 -6.07 -9.34 -23.22
CA LYS A 22 -6.53 -9.69 -24.57
C LYS A 22 -6.15 -8.56 -25.53
N GLN A 23 -5.29 -8.87 -26.50
CA GLN A 23 -5.06 -8.03 -27.66
C GLN A 23 -6.39 -7.80 -28.40
N LYS A 24 -6.69 -6.55 -28.77
CA LYS A 24 -7.69 -6.25 -29.80
C LYS A 24 -7.14 -5.16 -30.71
N THR A 25 -6.73 -5.62 -31.89
CA THR A 25 -6.53 -4.85 -33.11
C THR A 25 -7.85 -4.30 -33.64
N SER A 26 -7.78 -3.05 -34.08
CA SER A 26 -8.44 -2.42 -35.25
C SER A 26 -9.96 -2.53 -35.44
N GLY A 27 -10.59 -1.37 -35.67
CA GLY A 27 -11.94 -1.28 -36.24
C GLY A 27 -12.54 0.12 -36.17
N VAL A 28 -12.29 0.92 -37.21
CA VAL A 28 -13.01 2.14 -37.60
C VAL A 28 -14.48 1.79 -37.90
N ASN A 29 -15.45 2.64 -37.52
CA ASN A 29 -16.55 3.12 -38.38
C ASN A 29 -17.62 3.96 -37.66
N ALA A 30 -18.29 4.75 -38.49
CA ALA A 30 -19.02 5.97 -38.23
C ALA A 30 -20.43 5.82 -37.63
N GLU A 31 -20.82 6.92 -36.98
CA GLU A 31 -22.14 7.58 -36.89
C GLU A 31 -23.38 6.88 -37.45
N THR A 32 -24.49 6.92 -36.69
CA THR A 32 -25.82 7.36 -37.16
C THR A 32 -26.84 7.49 -36.01
N SER A 33 -27.84 8.33 -36.24
CA SER A 33 -28.67 9.10 -35.29
C SER A 33 -29.93 8.41 -34.70
N LYS A 34 -30.26 8.78 -33.44
CA LYS A 34 -31.59 9.08 -32.79
C LYS A 34 -32.72 8.01 -32.73
N PRO A 35 -33.80 8.21 -31.92
CA PRO A 35 -33.91 8.55 -30.50
C PRO A 35 -34.90 7.60 -29.75
N GLY A 36 -34.72 7.37 -28.45
CA GLY A 36 -35.64 6.53 -27.67
C GLY A 36 -35.82 7.04 -26.24
N MET A 37 -37.04 7.43 -25.92
CA MET A 37 -37.53 7.92 -24.64
C MET A 37 -37.63 6.77 -23.62
N ASN A 38 -37.04 6.89 -22.41
CA ASN A 38 -37.76 6.75 -21.14
C ASN A 38 -36.84 6.60 -19.90
N ALA A 39 -37.47 6.98 -18.78
CA ALA A 39 -37.24 6.54 -17.42
C ALA A 39 -36.02 7.11 -16.69
N ASN A 40 -36.31 8.21 -15.98
CA ASN A 40 -35.64 8.65 -14.77
C ASN A 40 -35.42 7.46 -13.82
N THR A 41 -34.21 6.92 -13.78
CA THR A 41 -33.71 6.28 -12.57
C THR A 41 -32.79 7.27 -11.90
N THR A 42 -33.34 7.94 -10.89
CA THR A 42 -32.60 8.54 -9.78
C THR A 42 -31.71 7.45 -9.18
N THR A 43 -30.55 7.21 -9.79
CA THR A 43 -29.47 6.49 -9.13
C THR A 43 -28.97 7.47 -8.09
N THR A 44 -29.44 7.29 -6.86
CA THR A 44 -28.78 7.77 -5.66
C THR A 44 -27.34 7.25 -5.72
N GLU A 45 -26.46 8.02 -6.35
CA GLU A 45 -25.03 7.86 -6.22
C GLU A 45 -24.74 8.06 -4.74
N THR A 46 -24.59 6.95 -4.02
CA THR A 46 -23.91 6.95 -2.74
C THR A 46 -22.49 7.39 -3.04
N LYS A 47 -22.29 8.72 -3.05
CA LYS A 47 -21.00 9.37 -3.05
C LYS A 47 -20.30 8.82 -1.82
N ARG A 48 -19.57 7.71 -1.98
CA ARG A 48 -18.69 7.18 -0.94
C ARG A 48 -17.81 8.36 -0.59
N ASP A 49 -18.04 8.94 0.58
CA ASP A 49 -17.22 9.99 1.12
C ASP A 49 -15.80 9.46 1.09
N LYS A 50 -15.02 9.90 0.10
CA LYS A 50 -13.59 9.64 0.08
C LYS A 50 -13.12 10.21 1.41
N PRO A 51 -12.49 9.42 2.30
CA PRO A 51 -11.98 9.94 3.56
C PRO A 51 -11.16 11.17 3.22
N GLY A 52 -11.57 12.33 3.72
CA GLY A 52 -11.05 13.65 3.36
C GLY A 52 -9.65 13.91 3.93
N GLY A 53 -8.74 12.96 3.77
CA GLY A 53 -7.38 13.00 4.28
C GLY A 53 -6.35 13.17 3.17
N SER A 54 -5.16 13.64 3.55
CA SER A 54 -4.00 13.66 2.66
C SER A 54 -3.64 12.24 2.25
N GLN A 55 -3.93 11.89 0.99
CA GLN A 55 -3.60 10.58 0.43
C GLN A 55 -2.10 10.26 0.55
N THR A 56 -1.23 11.28 0.45
CA THR A 56 0.21 11.12 0.60
C THR A 56 0.59 10.71 2.01
N LEU A 57 -0.04 11.30 3.03
CA LEU A 57 0.20 10.96 4.43
C LEU A 57 -0.22 9.52 4.72
N VAL A 58 -1.41 9.12 4.26
CA VAL A 58 -1.91 7.74 4.42
C VAL A 58 -0.91 6.74 3.82
N ARG A 59 -0.43 7.00 2.60
CA ARG A 59 0.57 6.13 1.95
C ARG A 59 1.91 6.10 2.69
N GLY A 60 2.33 7.23 3.25
CA GLY A 60 3.53 7.29 4.10
C GLY A 60 3.40 6.41 5.34
N LEU A 61 2.24 6.45 6.00
CA LEU A 61 1.96 5.59 7.17
C LEU A 61 1.91 4.10 6.80
N MET A 62 1.29 3.75 5.67
CA MET A 62 1.28 2.37 5.18
C MET A 62 2.70 1.82 4.95
N ILE A 63 3.63 2.65 4.46
CA ILE A 63 5.03 2.24 4.30
C ILE A 63 5.68 1.95 5.67
N VAL A 64 5.43 2.80 6.67
CA VAL A 64 5.93 2.59 8.04
C VAL A 64 5.40 1.27 8.61
N GLU A 65 4.11 1.00 8.45
CA GLU A 65 3.48 -0.24 8.92
C GLU A 65 4.03 -1.48 8.20
N ALA A 66 4.22 -1.38 6.87
CA ALA A 66 4.84 -2.45 6.10
C ALA A 66 6.24 -2.78 6.64
N VAL A 67 7.07 -1.77 6.89
CA VAL A 67 8.41 -1.97 7.46
C VAL A 67 8.33 -2.53 8.88
N ALA A 68 7.41 -2.05 9.72
CA ALA A 68 7.20 -2.56 11.07
C ALA A 68 6.79 -4.04 11.08
N SER A 69 6.09 -4.50 10.04
CA SER A 69 5.70 -5.91 9.85
C SER A 69 6.84 -6.82 9.34
N GLY A 70 8.06 -6.30 9.23
CA GLY A 70 9.24 -7.05 8.80
C GLY A 70 9.54 -7.01 7.30
N ARG A 71 8.81 -6.22 6.52
CA ARG A 71 9.06 -6.06 5.07
C ARG A 71 10.17 -5.04 4.87
N GLY A 72 11.37 -5.53 4.61
CA GLY A 72 12.55 -4.69 4.47
C GLY A 72 12.78 -4.20 3.05
N SER A 73 12.46 -4.99 2.03
CA SER A 73 12.81 -4.62 0.66
C SER A 73 11.84 -3.58 0.08
N LEU A 74 12.34 -2.74 -0.84
CA LEU A 74 11.50 -1.77 -1.53
C LEU A 74 10.36 -2.43 -2.34
N SER A 75 10.57 -3.65 -2.86
CA SER A 75 9.54 -4.37 -3.61
C SER A 75 8.41 -4.80 -2.69
N GLU A 76 8.74 -5.46 -1.58
CA GLU A 76 7.75 -5.92 -0.60
C GLU A 76 6.95 -4.74 -0.02
N ILE A 77 7.61 -3.62 0.26
CA ILE A 77 6.96 -2.39 0.72
C ILE A 77 6.00 -1.85 -0.34
N ALA A 78 6.44 -1.76 -1.60
CA ALA A 78 5.61 -1.24 -2.69
C ALA A 78 4.38 -2.12 -2.94
N GLU A 79 4.57 -3.45 -2.96
CA GLU A 79 3.49 -4.43 -3.13
C GLU A 79 2.49 -4.34 -1.97
N THR A 80 2.97 -4.29 -0.73
CA THR A 80 2.12 -4.25 0.46
C THR A 80 1.36 -2.93 0.57
N ALA A 81 1.99 -1.82 0.21
CA ALA A 81 1.35 -0.51 0.22
C ALA A 81 0.48 -0.25 -1.04
N GLY A 82 0.47 -1.15 -2.02
CA GLY A 82 -0.25 -0.97 -3.29
C GLY A 82 0.28 0.23 -4.09
N LEU A 83 1.58 0.48 -4.06
CA LEU A 83 2.24 1.63 -4.67
C LEU A 83 3.11 1.24 -5.85
N ALA A 84 3.22 2.16 -6.81
CA ALA A 84 4.30 2.08 -7.79
C ALA A 84 5.65 2.19 -7.09
N ARG A 85 6.64 1.42 -7.57
CA ARG A 85 8.00 1.38 -6.98
C ARG A 85 8.65 2.76 -6.85
N SER A 86 8.45 3.65 -7.85
CA SER A 86 8.97 5.03 -7.81
C SER A 86 8.32 5.88 -6.72
N THR A 87 7.01 5.71 -6.48
CA THR A 87 6.29 6.38 -5.39
C THR A 87 6.75 5.86 -4.04
N ALA A 88 6.86 4.53 -3.87
CA ALA A 88 7.35 3.91 -2.65
C ALA A 88 8.76 4.40 -2.32
N TYR A 89 9.65 4.46 -3.31
CA TYR A 89 11.01 4.95 -3.13
C TYR A 89 11.03 6.39 -2.62
N ARG A 90 10.30 7.30 -3.30
CA ARG A 90 10.27 8.72 -2.91
C ARG A 90 9.79 8.90 -1.47
N LEU A 91 8.70 8.23 -1.09
CA LEU A 91 8.16 8.30 0.26
C LEU A 91 9.09 7.67 1.29
N ALA A 92 9.69 6.52 0.98
CA ALA A 92 10.66 5.86 1.86
C ALA A 92 11.90 6.73 2.07
N SER A 93 12.44 7.37 1.02
CA SER A 93 13.56 8.31 1.14
C SER A 93 13.21 9.50 2.03
N THR A 94 12.04 10.10 1.85
CA THR A 94 11.58 11.17 2.75
C THR A 94 11.44 10.68 4.19
N LEU A 95 10.90 9.47 4.41
CA LEU A 95 10.81 8.90 5.75
C LEU A 95 12.17 8.61 6.38
N VAL A 96 13.18 8.24 5.58
CA VAL A 96 14.57 8.09 6.02
C VAL A 96 15.17 9.44 6.43
N GLU A 97 15.03 10.47 5.58
CA GLU A 97 15.49 11.83 5.87
C GLU A 97 14.86 12.39 7.16
N GLN A 98 13.59 12.08 7.40
CA GLN A 98 12.86 12.49 8.59
C GLN A 98 13.13 11.61 9.83
N GLY A 99 13.96 10.57 9.69
CA GLY A 99 14.39 9.67 10.76
C GLY A 99 13.35 8.62 11.19
N TYR A 100 12.23 8.50 10.46
CA TYR A 100 11.21 7.47 10.70
C TYR A 100 11.63 6.11 10.14
N LEU A 101 12.40 6.08 9.07
CA LEU A 101 13.04 4.87 8.56
C LEU A 101 14.56 5.00 8.62
N SER A 102 15.25 3.87 8.48
CA SER A 102 16.68 3.84 8.21
C SER A 102 17.00 2.73 7.21
N VAL A 103 18.12 2.87 6.50
CA VAL A 103 18.60 1.85 5.56
C VAL A 103 19.37 0.79 6.35
N ALA A 104 18.99 -0.47 6.19
CA ALA A 104 19.67 -1.62 6.73
C ALA A 104 20.90 -2.00 5.89
N PRO A 105 22.04 -2.37 6.51
CA PRO A 105 23.16 -2.97 5.82
C PRO A 105 22.72 -4.18 5.02
N ARG A 106 23.42 -4.46 3.92
CA ARG A 106 23.20 -5.68 3.14
C ARG A 106 23.86 -6.86 3.87
N ASP A 107 23.15 -7.47 4.81
CA ASP A 107 23.61 -8.64 5.55
C ASP A 107 22.89 -9.92 5.09
N GLY A 108 23.26 -10.44 3.91
CA GLY A 108 22.75 -11.73 3.39
C GLY A 108 21.26 -11.79 3.01
N SER A 109 20.42 -10.92 3.59
CA SER A 109 18.99 -10.75 3.34
C SER A 109 18.67 -9.76 2.20
N GLY A 110 19.70 -9.18 1.57
CA GLY A 110 19.57 -8.28 0.42
C GLY A 110 19.54 -6.78 0.75
N GLY A 111 19.57 -6.40 2.04
CA GLY A 111 19.46 -5.01 2.48
C GLY A 111 18.06 -4.42 2.25
N GLY A 112 17.71 -3.40 3.03
CA GLY A 112 16.35 -2.89 3.03
C GLY A 112 16.12 -1.68 3.93
N TYR A 113 14.88 -1.44 4.30
CA TYR A 113 14.44 -0.44 5.24
C TYR A 113 14.09 -1.09 6.58
N ARG A 114 14.32 -0.34 7.65
CA ARG A 114 13.90 -0.69 9.01
C ARG A 114 13.37 0.56 9.71
N LEU A 115 12.66 0.39 10.82
CA LEU A 115 12.22 1.51 11.63
C LEU A 115 13.42 2.34 12.09
N GLY A 116 13.29 3.66 11.98
CA GLY A 116 14.32 4.61 12.36
C GLY A 116 14.29 4.95 13.86
N PRO A 117 15.36 5.58 14.38
CA PRO A 117 15.51 5.89 15.81
C PRO A 117 14.45 6.86 16.35
N LYS A 118 13.73 7.58 15.48
CA LYS A 118 12.67 8.50 15.90
C LYS A 118 11.55 7.78 16.65
N PHE A 119 11.27 6.51 16.34
CA PHE A 119 10.26 5.74 17.08
C PHE A 119 10.62 5.50 18.54
N ILE A 120 11.91 5.25 18.84
CA ILE A 120 12.37 5.11 20.23
C ILE A 120 12.09 6.42 20.99
N ARG A 121 12.50 7.56 20.42
CA ARG A 121 12.26 8.87 21.02
C ARG A 121 10.78 9.17 21.25
N LEU A 122 9.93 8.89 20.26
CA LEU A 122 8.49 9.12 20.35
C LEU A 122 7.84 8.19 21.40
N SER A 123 8.25 6.93 21.48
CA SER A 123 7.73 5.98 22.46
C SER A 123 8.05 6.42 23.89
N GLN A 124 9.28 6.88 24.15
CA GLN A 124 9.67 7.42 25.45
C GLN A 124 8.81 8.63 25.82
N GLN A 125 8.61 9.58 24.91
CA GLN A 125 7.76 10.75 25.14
C GLN A 125 6.28 10.40 25.37
N ALA A 126 5.77 9.34 24.76
CA ALA A 126 4.39 8.90 24.93
C ALA A 126 4.16 8.20 26.27
N ILE A 127 5.14 7.42 26.76
CA ILE A 127 5.05 6.71 28.04
C ILE A 127 5.10 7.67 29.24
N HIS A 128 5.73 8.84 29.09
CA HIS A 128 5.85 9.84 30.15
C HIS A 128 4.66 10.81 30.27
N GLN A 129 3.59 10.60 29.50
CA GLN A 129 2.33 11.36 29.58
C GLN A 129 1.27 10.57 30.33
#